data_AF-A0A2V6UBJ9-F1
#
_entry.id   AF-A0A2V6UBJ9-F1
#
_cell.length_a   1.000
_cell.length_b   1.000
_cell.length_c   1.000
_cell.angle_alpha   90.00
_cell.angle_beta   90.00
_cell.angle_gamma   90.00
#
_symmetry.space_group_name_H-M   'P 1'
#
loop_
_entity.id
_entity.type
_entity.pdbx_description
1 polymer ?
#
loop_
_entity_poly.entity_id
_entity_poly.type
_entity_poly.pdbx_seq_one_letter_code
_entity_poly.pdbx_strand_id
1 'polypeptide(L)'
;MAPGELARAVVQRFRLSQIESEHLEHAGAVTRRGASVTLVASAPTKPFRLVPVAGSHPTLQQVMDFAGVDIAADGAVQTESTLLRAPAGTEMVILDVRVGPDVVHLFAHTAAPLPVSLEGDAIYGCTEFVFHFDPTTLASPESLTDRIGEWLSRPTGVHECRDDVEPLCIEP
;
A
#
# COMPACT_ATOMS: atom_id res chain seq x y z
N MET A 1 18.08 13.52 -15.51
CA MET A 1 17.24 12.35 -15.87
C MET A 1 15.88 12.88 -16.26
N ALA A 2 15.29 12.41 -17.36
CA ALA A 2 13.94 12.84 -17.70
C ALA A 2 12.93 12.23 -16.70
N PRO A 3 11.84 12.91 -16.31
CA PRO A 3 10.86 12.38 -15.37
C PRO A 3 10.34 10.97 -15.71
N GLY A 4 10.24 10.65 -17.01
CA GLY A 4 9.84 9.33 -17.50
C GLY A 4 10.88 8.21 -17.33
N GLU A 5 12.17 8.54 -17.16
CA GLU A 5 13.24 7.55 -16.92
C GLU A 5 13.27 7.11 -15.46
N LEU A 6 13.05 8.04 -14.51
CA LEU A 6 12.91 7.73 -13.09
C LEU A 6 11.70 6.83 -12.85
N ALA A 7 10.53 7.23 -13.37
CA ALA A 7 9.30 6.44 -13.26
C ALA A 7 9.50 5.01 -13.79
N ARG A 8 10.17 4.88 -14.94
CA ARG A 8 10.48 3.57 -15.53
C ARG A 8 11.44 2.75 -14.65
N ALA A 9 12.49 3.36 -14.10
CA ALA A 9 13.45 2.68 -13.25
C ALA A 9 12.81 2.16 -11.95
N VAL A 10 11.97 2.97 -11.30
CA VAL A 10 11.21 2.58 -10.12
C VAL A 10 10.26 1.43 -10.44
N VAL A 11 9.44 1.57 -11.48
CA VAL A 11 8.48 0.53 -11.90
C VAL A 11 9.20 -0.77 -12.29
N GLN A 12 10.37 -0.70 -12.95
CA GLN A 12 11.15 -1.90 -13.31
C GLN A 12 11.70 -2.64 -12.08
N ARG A 13 11.93 -1.94 -10.97
CA ARG A 13 12.43 -2.54 -9.74
C ARG A 13 11.33 -3.24 -8.95
N PHE A 14 10.14 -2.64 -8.90
CA PHE A 14 8.95 -3.25 -8.30
C PHE A 14 8.27 -4.17 -9.32
N ARG A 15 8.75 -5.42 -9.41
CA ARG A 15 8.02 -6.44 -10.16
C ARG A 15 6.58 -6.49 -9.64
N LEU A 16 5.59 -6.10 -10.42
CA LEU A 16 4.21 -6.04 -9.95
C LEU A 16 3.65 -7.45 -9.72
N SER A 17 2.81 -7.56 -8.69
CA SER A 17 2.05 -8.77 -8.37
C SER A 17 0.72 -8.78 -9.11
N GLN A 18 0.13 -9.96 -9.25
CA GLN A 18 -1.20 -10.14 -9.81
C GLN A 18 -2.08 -10.86 -8.78
N ILE A 19 -3.35 -10.48 -8.75
CA ILE A 19 -4.37 -11.09 -7.92
C ILE A 19 -5.48 -11.65 -8.80
N GLU A 20 -6.21 -12.62 -8.27
CA GLU A 20 -7.42 -13.16 -8.88
C GLU A 20 -8.53 -12.12 -8.85
N SER A 21 -9.15 -11.85 -9.99
CA SER A 21 -10.24 -10.87 -10.14
C SER A 21 -11.38 -11.37 -11.03
N GLU A 22 -11.27 -12.58 -11.58
CA GLU A 22 -12.24 -13.21 -12.47
C GLU A 22 -13.07 -14.28 -11.74
N HIS A 23 -12.46 -15.03 -10.83
CA HIS A 23 -13.11 -16.12 -10.08
C HIS A 23 -13.48 -15.67 -8.66
N LEU A 24 -14.79 -15.59 -8.36
CA LEU A 24 -15.31 -15.06 -7.09
C LEU A 24 -14.82 -15.84 -5.87
N GLU A 25 -14.71 -17.16 -5.97
CA GLU A 25 -14.29 -18.05 -4.89
C GLU A 25 -12.84 -17.82 -4.43
N HIS A 26 -12.04 -17.17 -5.27
CA HIS A 26 -10.61 -16.92 -5.04
C HIS A 26 -10.26 -15.43 -5.19
N ALA A 27 -11.27 -14.58 -5.32
CA ALA A 27 -11.13 -13.15 -5.54
C ALA A 27 -10.19 -12.52 -4.51
N GLY A 28 -9.18 -11.78 -5.00
CA GLY A 28 -8.16 -11.14 -4.18
C GLY A 28 -6.96 -12.04 -3.83
N ALA A 29 -7.00 -13.34 -4.11
CA ALA A 29 -5.84 -14.21 -3.88
C ALA A 29 -4.68 -13.84 -4.82
N VAL A 30 -3.45 -13.86 -4.31
CA VAL A 30 -2.26 -13.59 -5.13
C VAL A 30 -2.02 -14.75 -6.10
N THR A 31 -2.18 -14.51 -7.40
CA THR A 31 -1.95 -15.49 -8.47
C THR A 31 -0.53 -15.44 -9.01
N ARG A 32 0.11 -14.28 -8.96
CA ARG A 32 1.52 -14.09 -9.28
C ARG A 32 2.16 -13.16 -8.27
N ARG A 33 3.17 -13.68 -7.57
CA ARG A 33 3.95 -12.90 -6.63
C ARG A 33 5.04 -12.08 -7.32
N GLY A 34 5.02 -10.79 -7.06
CA GLY A 34 6.03 -9.81 -7.43
C GLY A 34 6.82 -9.32 -6.21
N ALA A 35 7.09 -8.02 -6.16
CA ALA A 35 7.63 -7.35 -4.99
C ALA A 35 6.61 -7.37 -3.85
N SER A 36 7.10 -7.58 -2.65
CA SER A 36 6.33 -7.50 -1.42
C SER A 36 7.09 -6.72 -0.36
N VAL A 37 6.33 -6.26 0.63
CA VAL A 37 6.79 -5.48 1.77
C VAL A 37 6.13 -6.06 3.02
N THR A 38 6.84 -6.11 4.13
CA THR A 38 6.27 -6.54 5.40
C THR A 38 5.99 -5.32 6.25
N LEU A 39 4.76 -5.17 6.70
CA LEU A 39 4.39 -4.09 7.58
C LEU A 39 5.15 -4.19 8.90
N VAL A 40 5.78 -3.11 9.30
CA VAL A 40 6.46 -3.00 10.60
C VAL A 40 5.56 -2.46 11.71
N ALA A 41 4.50 -1.77 11.32
CA ALA A 41 3.45 -1.23 12.17
C ALA A 41 2.09 -1.50 11.50
N SER A 42 1.01 -1.39 12.25
CA SER A 42 -0.32 -1.59 11.68
C SER A 42 -0.66 -0.48 10.68
N ALA A 43 -1.17 -0.86 9.50
CA ALA A 43 -1.59 0.08 8.46
C ALA A 43 -3.12 0.04 8.24
N PRO A 44 -3.75 1.19 7.91
CA PRO A 44 -5.14 1.19 7.49
C PRO A 44 -5.29 0.43 6.16
N THR A 45 -6.43 -0.21 5.98
CA THR A 45 -6.76 -0.96 4.77
C THR A 45 -8.22 -0.76 4.41
N LYS A 46 -8.54 -0.83 3.13
CA LYS A 46 -9.90 -1.02 2.65
C LYS A 46 -10.05 -2.42 2.08
N PRO A 47 -11.22 -3.06 2.22
CA PRO A 47 -11.42 -4.40 1.69
C PRO A 47 -11.39 -4.39 0.17
N PHE A 48 -10.67 -5.35 -0.42
CA PHE A 48 -10.77 -5.66 -1.83
C PHE A 48 -12.22 -6.07 -2.19
N ARG A 49 -12.75 -5.54 -3.29
CA ARG A 49 -14.12 -5.85 -3.75
C ARG A 49 -14.16 -6.06 -5.26
N LEU A 50 -14.90 -7.07 -5.66
CA LEU A 50 -15.41 -7.23 -7.02
C LEU A 50 -16.88 -6.82 -7.04
N VAL A 51 -17.25 -5.95 -7.99
CA VAL A 51 -18.66 -5.58 -8.20
C VAL A 51 -19.13 -6.17 -9.53
N PRO A 52 -20.30 -6.80 -9.59
CA PRO A 52 -20.91 -7.20 -10.85
C PRO A 52 -21.28 -5.96 -11.66
N VAL A 53 -20.92 -5.92 -12.94
CA VAL A 53 -21.40 -4.91 -13.88
C VAL A 53 -22.64 -5.44 -14.58
N ALA A 54 -23.72 -4.67 -14.56
CA ALA A 54 -24.98 -5.04 -15.20
C ALA A 54 -24.81 -5.09 -16.73
N GLY A 55 -25.17 -6.22 -17.36
CA GLY A 55 -25.10 -6.44 -18.80
C GLY A 55 -25.64 -7.83 -19.19
N SER A 56 -25.69 -8.12 -20.50
CA SER A 56 -26.15 -9.42 -21.03
C SER A 56 -25.29 -10.61 -20.59
N HIS A 57 -24.07 -10.33 -20.13
CA HIS A 57 -23.15 -11.27 -19.52
C HIS A 57 -22.62 -10.64 -18.21
N PRO A 58 -22.68 -11.33 -17.06
CA PRO A 58 -22.13 -10.80 -15.83
C PRO A 58 -20.62 -10.72 -15.96
N THR A 59 -20.10 -9.51 -16.19
CA THR A 59 -18.67 -9.23 -16.06
C THR A 59 -18.41 -8.67 -14.68
N LEU A 60 -17.32 -9.09 -14.06
CA LEU A 60 -16.87 -8.54 -12.78
C LEU A 60 -15.98 -7.33 -13.05
N GLN A 61 -16.25 -6.23 -12.36
CA GLN A 61 -15.34 -5.09 -12.31
C GLN A 61 -14.62 -5.08 -10.97
N GLN A 62 -13.30 -5.03 -11.06
CA GLN A 62 -12.45 -4.78 -9.92
C GLN A 62 -12.61 -3.33 -9.47
N VAL A 63 -13.09 -3.14 -8.25
CA VAL A 63 -13.09 -1.83 -7.58
C VAL A 63 -12.03 -1.89 -6.50
N MET A 64 -10.87 -1.32 -6.80
CA MET A 64 -9.83 -1.14 -5.79
C MET A 64 -9.97 0.25 -5.18
N ASP A 65 -10.45 0.25 -3.94
CA ASP A 65 -10.35 1.40 -3.06
C ASP A 65 -9.21 1.12 -2.09
N PHE A 66 -8.36 2.12 -1.86
CA PHE A 66 -7.17 1.99 -1.03
C PHE A 66 -7.30 2.90 0.18
N ALA A 67 -6.87 2.42 1.34
CA ALA A 67 -6.67 3.30 2.48
C ALA A 67 -5.35 4.05 2.34
N GLY A 68 -5.36 5.37 2.51
CA GLY A 68 -4.16 6.19 2.39
C GLY A 68 -3.22 6.12 3.60
N VAL A 69 -1.92 5.99 3.33
CA VAL A 69 -0.81 6.25 4.25
C VAL A 69 0.10 7.27 3.57
N ASP A 70 0.02 8.51 4.02
CA ASP A 70 0.81 9.64 3.52
C ASP A 70 2.09 9.79 4.34
N ILE A 71 3.23 9.88 3.66
CA ILE A 71 4.57 9.88 4.23
C ILE A 71 5.28 11.12 3.68
N ALA A 72 5.34 12.16 4.49
CA ALA A 72 5.98 13.42 4.14
C ALA A 72 7.51 13.24 3.94
N ALA A 73 8.14 14.21 3.28
CA ALA A 73 9.56 14.14 2.95
C ALA A 73 10.50 14.14 4.18
N ASP A 74 10.02 14.68 5.30
CA ASP A 74 10.66 14.65 6.62
C ASP A 74 10.42 13.34 7.40
N GLY A 75 9.59 12.44 6.85
CA GLY A 75 9.23 11.16 7.43
C GLY A 75 7.97 11.19 8.32
N ALA A 76 7.29 12.34 8.45
CA ALA A 76 6.01 12.39 9.16
C ALA A 76 4.95 11.53 8.46
N VAL A 77 4.14 10.82 9.24
CA VAL A 77 3.16 9.86 8.71
C VAL A 77 1.75 10.29 9.07
N GLN A 78 0.86 10.34 8.08
CA GLN A 78 -0.57 10.53 8.26
C GLN A 78 -1.31 9.34 7.68
N THR A 79 -2.25 8.78 8.43
CA THR A 79 -2.99 7.58 8.01
C THR A 79 -4.47 7.88 7.93
N GLU A 80 -5.13 7.42 6.87
CA GLU A 80 -6.59 7.46 6.77
C GLU A 80 -7.23 6.68 7.93
N SER A 81 -8.31 7.24 8.48
CA SER A 81 -9.12 6.55 9.49
C SER A 81 -9.99 5.50 8.81
N THR A 82 -9.72 4.23 9.10
CA THR A 82 -10.47 3.08 8.58
C THR A 82 -10.77 2.08 9.69
N LEU A 83 -11.87 1.34 9.54
CA LEU A 83 -12.27 0.30 10.50
C LEU A 83 -11.40 -0.96 10.39
N LEU A 84 -10.82 -1.21 9.21
CA LEU A 84 -10.04 -2.40 8.93
C LEU A 84 -8.55 -2.04 8.87
N ARG A 85 -7.74 -2.77 9.62
CA ARG A 85 -6.29 -2.56 9.65
C ARG A 85 -5.55 -3.86 9.39
N ALA A 86 -4.49 -3.78 8.60
CA ALA A 86 -3.49 -4.83 8.54
C ALA A 86 -2.56 -4.71 9.76
N PRO A 87 -2.37 -5.77 10.55
CA PRO A 87 -1.45 -5.73 11.68
C PRO A 87 0.02 -5.62 11.23
N ALA A 88 0.89 -5.26 12.17
CA ALA A 88 2.33 -5.42 11.98
C ALA A 88 2.66 -6.89 11.68
N GLY A 89 3.68 -7.12 10.86
CA GLY A 89 4.07 -8.43 10.34
C GLY A 89 3.25 -8.88 9.13
N THR A 90 2.17 -8.19 8.75
CA THR A 90 1.43 -8.53 7.53
C THR A 90 2.29 -8.27 6.31
N GLU A 91 2.40 -9.28 5.44
CA GLU A 91 2.99 -9.12 4.13
C GLU A 91 2.00 -8.48 3.16
N MET A 92 2.45 -7.46 2.45
CA MET A 92 1.70 -6.77 1.40
C MET A 92 2.44 -6.95 0.07
N VAL A 93 1.75 -7.36 -0.98
CA VAL A 93 2.26 -7.41 -2.35
C VAL A 93 1.98 -6.08 -3.07
N ILE A 94 2.91 -5.65 -3.92
CA ILE A 94 2.75 -4.42 -4.70
C ILE A 94 1.99 -4.72 -6.00
N LEU A 95 0.88 -4.03 -6.21
CA LEU A 95 0.01 -4.18 -7.38
C LEU A 95 0.28 -3.14 -8.46
N ASP A 96 0.55 -1.89 -8.07
CA ASP A 96 0.83 -0.79 -8.98
C ASP A 96 1.79 0.21 -8.33
N VAL A 97 2.54 0.94 -9.15
CA VAL A 97 3.45 2.01 -8.73
C VAL A 97 3.28 3.20 -9.67
N ARG A 98 2.98 4.37 -9.10
CA ARG A 98 2.85 5.61 -9.86
C ARG A 98 3.85 6.63 -9.34
N VAL A 99 4.60 7.23 -10.25
CA VAL A 99 5.64 8.21 -9.93
C VAL A 99 5.23 9.56 -10.52
N GLY A 100 5.02 10.52 -9.64
CA GLY A 100 4.84 11.93 -9.95
C GLY A 100 6.15 12.72 -9.86
N PRO A 101 6.08 14.06 -9.97
CA PRO A 101 7.25 14.92 -9.95
C PRO A 101 7.91 15.06 -8.57
N ASP A 102 7.13 14.88 -7.49
CA ASP A 102 7.50 15.04 -6.07
C ASP A 102 6.93 13.92 -5.19
N VAL A 103 6.24 12.95 -5.79
CA VAL A 103 5.48 11.92 -5.07
C VAL A 103 5.60 10.55 -5.72
N VAL A 104 5.64 9.49 -4.90
CA VAL A 104 5.51 8.10 -5.36
C VAL A 104 4.36 7.43 -4.64
N HIS A 105 3.45 6.85 -5.40
CA HIS A 105 2.33 6.06 -4.90
C HIS A 105 2.64 4.58 -5.07
N LEU A 106 2.63 3.81 -3.98
CA LEU A 106 2.67 2.35 -3.99
C LEU A 106 1.31 1.80 -3.61
N PHE A 107 0.68 1.10 -4.54
CA PHE A 107 -0.60 0.44 -4.31
C PHE A 107 -0.33 -1.00 -3.88
N ALA A 108 -0.69 -1.33 -2.65
CA ALA A 108 -0.36 -2.58 -2.01
C ALA A 108 -1.62 -3.36 -1.60
N HIS A 109 -1.48 -4.67 -1.54
CA HIS A 109 -2.55 -5.62 -1.24
C HIS A 109 -2.05 -6.70 -0.31
N THR A 110 -2.85 -7.14 0.67
CA THR A 110 -2.41 -8.17 1.61
C THR A 110 -2.09 -9.48 0.87
N ALA A 111 -0.93 -10.06 1.13
CA ALA A 111 -0.50 -11.28 0.45
C ALA A 111 -1.33 -12.52 0.86
N ALA A 112 -1.96 -12.43 2.03
CA ALA A 112 -2.88 -13.40 2.59
C ALA A 112 -4.14 -12.67 3.11
N PRO A 113 -5.25 -13.40 3.34
CA PRO A 113 -6.43 -12.82 3.99
C PRO A 113 -6.09 -12.25 5.36
N LEU A 114 -6.73 -11.15 5.72
CA LEU A 114 -6.65 -10.57 7.04
C LEU A 114 -7.32 -11.50 8.06
N PRO A 115 -6.77 -11.62 9.28
CA PRO A 115 -7.33 -12.47 10.34
C PRO A 115 -8.52 -11.78 11.01
N VAL A 116 -9.58 -11.50 10.24
CA VAL A 116 -10.81 -10.88 10.73
C VAL A 116 -11.94 -11.89 10.80
N SER A 117 -12.64 -11.90 11.93
CA SER A 117 -13.81 -12.76 12.15
C SER A 117 -15.06 -12.12 11.54
N LEU A 118 -15.18 -12.17 10.22
CA LEU A 118 -16.42 -11.85 9.51
C LEU A 118 -16.82 -13.09 8.71
N GLU A 119 -18.12 -13.38 8.69
CA GLU A 119 -18.78 -14.59 8.19
C GLU A 119 -18.11 -15.27 6.97
N GLY A 120 -17.15 -16.17 7.21
CA GLY A 120 -16.67 -17.17 6.26
C GLY A 120 -15.82 -16.70 5.07
N ASP A 121 -15.87 -15.42 4.70
CA ASP A 121 -15.20 -14.93 3.48
C ASP A 121 -13.77 -14.43 3.75
N ALA A 122 -12.85 -14.79 2.85
CA ALA A 122 -11.48 -14.30 2.87
C ALA A 122 -11.43 -12.80 2.52
N ILE A 123 -11.09 -11.96 3.49
CA ILE A 123 -10.97 -10.51 3.29
C ILE A 123 -9.52 -10.14 3.04
N TYR A 124 -9.25 -9.55 1.87
CA TYR A 124 -7.95 -8.96 1.58
C TYR A 124 -8.00 -7.44 1.76
N GLY A 125 -6.90 -6.86 2.26
CA GLY A 125 -6.78 -5.43 2.51
C GLY A 125 -5.97 -4.72 1.43
N CYS A 126 -6.43 -3.54 1.01
CA CYS A 126 -5.76 -2.66 0.06
C CYS A 126 -5.30 -1.36 0.76
N THR A 127 -4.03 -1.01 0.59
CA THR A 127 -3.40 0.20 1.16
C THR A 127 -2.61 0.93 0.08
N GLU A 128 -2.68 2.25 0.07
CA GLU A 128 -1.85 3.12 -0.76
C GLU A 128 -0.83 3.82 0.14
N PHE A 129 0.46 3.66 -0.18
CA PHE A 129 1.53 4.41 0.46
C PHE A 129 1.96 5.54 -0.47
N VAL A 130 1.80 6.77 0.01
CA VAL A 130 2.13 8.00 -0.71
C VAL A 130 3.40 8.58 -0.09
N PHE A 131 4.50 8.51 -0.83
CA PHE A 131 5.79 9.02 -0.39
C PHE A 131 6.07 10.36 -1.05
N HIS A 132 6.21 11.42 -0.26
CA HIS A 132 6.63 12.72 -0.72
C HIS A 132 8.16 12.84 -0.66
N PHE A 133 8.74 13.42 -1.69
CA PHE A 133 10.18 13.64 -1.78
C PHE A 133 10.48 15.06 -2.20
N ASP A 134 11.60 15.59 -1.73
CA ASP A 134 12.17 16.79 -2.33
C ASP A 134 12.49 16.48 -3.82
N PRO A 135 12.18 17.38 -4.77
CA PRO A 135 12.47 17.19 -6.20
C PRO A 135 13.93 16.82 -6.49
N THR A 136 14.87 17.26 -5.65
CA THR A 136 16.29 16.92 -5.76
C THR A 136 16.61 15.47 -5.37
N THR A 137 15.82 14.86 -4.47
CA THR A 137 15.93 13.45 -4.09
C THR A 137 15.48 12.52 -5.22
N LEU A 138 14.47 12.95 -5.99
CA LEU A 138 13.95 12.20 -7.14
C LEU A 138 14.90 12.22 -8.36
N ALA A 139 15.94 13.05 -8.34
CA ALA A 139 16.91 13.11 -9.44
C ALA A 139 17.78 11.84 -9.57
N SER A 140 17.78 10.94 -8.56
CA SER A 140 18.52 9.67 -8.57
C SER A 140 17.61 8.46 -8.25
N PRO A 141 17.45 7.51 -9.19
CA PRO A 141 16.63 6.31 -9.00
C PRO A 141 17.11 5.39 -7.88
N GLU A 142 18.43 5.33 -7.67
CA GLU A 142 19.03 4.49 -6.63
C GLU A 142 18.68 5.03 -5.24
N SER A 143 18.81 6.35 -5.02
CA SER A 143 18.43 6.96 -3.74
C SER A 143 16.94 6.88 -3.44
N LEU A 144 16.08 6.95 -4.46
CA LEU A 144 14.63 6.83 -4.28
C LEU A 144 14.24 5.40 -3.87
N THR A 145 14.81 4.42 -4.56
CA THR A 145 14.55 2.99 -4.28
C THR A 145 15.10 2.60 -2.92
N ASP A 146 16.31 3.03 -2.59
CA ASP A 146 16.93 2.76 -1.30
C ASP A 146 16.15 3.42 -0.16
N ARG A 147 15.63 4.64 -0.36
CA ARG A 147 14.85 5.36 0.65
C ARG A 147 13.46 4.78 0.85
N ILE A 148 12.79 4.34 -0.23
CA ILE A 148 11.54 3.58 -0.15
C ILE A 148 11.79 2.23 0.54
N GLY A 149 12.82 1.48 0.12
CA GLY A 149 13.18 0.19 0.71
C GLY A 149 13.58 0.31 2.18
N GLU A 150 14.32 1.35 2.54
CA GLU A 150 14.71 1.67 3.91
C GLU A 150 13.47 2.01 4.75
N TRP A 151 12.54 2.80 4.23
CA TRP A 151 11.31 3.12 4.95
C TRP A 151 10.44 1.87 5.17
N LEU A 152 10.31 1.03 4.15
CA LEU A 152 9.59 -0.25 4.23
C LEU A 152 10.29 -1.28 5.13
N SER A 153 11.58 -1.10 5.43
CA SER A 153 12.37 -1.96 6.31
C SER A 153 12.55 -1.38 7.72
N ARG A 154 12.30 -0.09 7.92
CA ARG A 154 12.43 0.58 9.22
C ARG A 154 11.18 0.29 10.04
N PRO A 155 11.29 -0.03 11.34
CA PRO A 155 10.16 0.04 12.25
C PRO A 155 9.77 1.51 12.38
N THR A 156 8.87 1.98 11.54
CA THR A 156 8.25 3.28 11.71
C THR A 156 7.40 3.19 12.96
N GLY A 157 8.01 3.51 14.10
CA GLY A 157 7.32 3.80 15.34
C GLY A 157 6.32 4.89 15.04
N VAL A 158 5.05 4.49 14.89
CA VAL A 158 3.96 5.45 14.74
C VAL A 158 3.83 6.15 16.08
N HIS A 159 4.21 7.43 16.12
CA HIS A 159 3.68 8.33 17.13
C HIS A 159 2.21 8.55 16.77
N GLU A 160 1.36 7.80 17.44
CA GLU A 160 -0.09 7.96 17.38
C GLU A 160 -0.42 9.25 18.13
N CYS A 161 -0.34 10.40 17.45
CA CYS A 161 -0.95 11.63 17.96
C CYS A 161 -2.45 11.48 17.77
N ARG A 162 -3.12 10.99 18.81
CA ARG A 162 -4.57 11.12 18.94
C ARG A 162 -4.89 12.61 19.02
N ASP A 163 -5.61 13.12 18.03
CA ASP A 163 -6.30 14.40 18.16
C ASP A 163 -7.18 14.33 19.43
N ASP A 164 -6.98 15.31 20.32
CA ASP A 164 -7.69 15.57 21.59
C ASP A 164 -7.02 15.19 22.93
N VAL A 165 -5.73 14.83 23.00
CA VAL A 165 -4.98 14.84 24.28
C VAL A 165 -3.53 15.34 24.12
N GLU A 166 -3.26 16.59 24.51
CA GLU A 166 -1.93 17.17 24.72
C GLU A 166 -1.14 16.46 25.86
N PRO A 167 0.21 16.44 25.85
CA PRO A 167 0.99 15.33 25.32
C PRO A 167 1.64 14.46 26.41
N LEU A 168 1.62 13.14 26.21
CA LEU A 168 2.58 12.22 26.82
C LEU A 168 3.21 11.37 25.72
N CYS A 169 4.12 11.98 24.98
CA CYS A 169 5.11 11.25 24.20
C CYS A 169 6.15 10.71 25.19
N ILE A 170 6.07 9.43 25.54
CA ILE A 170 7.17 8.74 26.22
C ILE A 170 8.05 8.16 25.11
N GLU A 171 9.24 8.75 24.96
CA GLU A 171 10.38 8.16 24.23
C GLU A 171 10.91 6.93 24.99
N PRO A 172 11.56 5.96 24.32
CA PRO A 172 12.08 4.74 24.96
C PRO A 172 13.12 5.01 26.07
#